data_AF-A0A1X7TMA9-F1
#
_entry.id   AF-A0A1X7TMA9-F1
#
_cell.length_a   1.000
_cell.length_b   1.000
_cell.length_c   1.000
_cell.angle_alpha   90.00
_cell.angle_beta   90.00
_cell.angle_gamma   90.00
#
_symmetry.space_group_name_H-M   'P 1'
#
loop_
_entity.id
_entity.type
_entity.pdbx_description
1 polymer ?
#
loop_
_entity_poly.entity_id
_entity_poly.type
_entity_poly.pdbx_seq_one_letter_code
_entity_poly.pdbx_strand_id
1 'polypeptide(L)'
;MPRIWMDYCQFLTEQNKITRTRRTFDRSLRSLPLTQHKRIWPLYIKFLRLHNLPETTVRVYRRYIQEGKSKFQLWYELCELIAKNPDKVTSLNVEAIIRGGIKRFTNMVGQLWCSLADYHIRAGRFERGRDIYNEEIHSVITVRDFTQIFDAYSQYEETMIQSKMESTTELTEEGMRTVL
;
A
#
# COMPACT_ATOMS: atom_id res chain seq x y z
N MET A 1 -25.99 -18.09 -11.43
CA MET A 1 -26.48 -16.88 -12.12
C MET A 1 -25.84 -15.62 -11.50
N PRO A 2 -24.93 -14.93 -12.20
CA PRO A 2 -24.16 -13.82 -11.61
C PRO A 2 -24.93 -12.50 -11.46
N ARG A 3 -26.03 -12.27 -12.18
CA ARG A 3 -26.80 -11.01 -12.09
C ARG A 3 -27.41 -10.77 -10.71
N ILE A 4 -28.04 -11.79 -10.13
CA ILE A 4 -28.67 -11.70 -8.80
C ILE A 4 -27.63 -11.28 -7.74
N TRP A 5 -26.41 -11.81 -7.81
CA TRP A 5 -25.35 -11.41 -6.89
C TRP A 5 -24.88 -9.97 -7.13
N MET A 6 -24.79 -9.52 -8.38
CA MET A 6 -24.42 -8.13 -8.69
C MET A 6 -25.46 -7.15 -8.19
N ASP A 7 -26.74 -7.38 -8.49
CA ASP A 7 -27.85 -6.52 -8.08
C ASP A 7 -27.95 -6.49 -6.56
N TYR A 8 -27.79 -7.64 -5.90
CA TYR A 8 -27.80 -7.73 -4.44
C TYR A 8 -26.61 -7.01 -3.80
N CYS A 9 -25.40 -7.18 -4.35
CA CYS A 9 -24.21 -6.47 -3.87
C CYS A 9 -24.35 -4.95 -4.08
N GLN A 10 -24.88 -4.50 -5.22
CA GLN A 10 -25.09 -3.08 -5.51
C GLN A 10 -26.10 -2.46 -4.53
N PHE A 11 -27.23 -3.14 -4.32
CA PHE A 11 -28.20 -2.72 -3.31
C PHE A 11 -27.59 -2.66 -1.90
N LEU A 12 -26.77 -3.64 -1.52
CA LEU A 12 -26.10 -3.64 -0.22
C LEU A 12 -25.03 -2.56 -0.08
N THR A 13 -24.39 -2.14 -1.18
CA THR A 13 -23.49 -0.98 -1.16
C THR A 13 -24.23 0.32 -0.89
N GLU A 14 -25.48 0.46 -1.35
CA GLU A 14 -26.33 1.63 -1.05
C GLU A 14 -26.78 1.66 0.43
N GLN A 15 -26.92 0.48 1.06
CA GLN A 15 -27.35 0.38 2.46
C GLN A 15 -26.24 0.67 3.50
N ASN A 16 -24.99 0.94 3.09
CA ASN A 16 -23.84 1.22 3.97
C ASN A 16 -23.57 0.18 5.09
N LYS A 17 -24.08 -1.05 4.98
CA LYS A 17 -23.89 -2.12 5.98
C LYS A 17 -22.57 -2.87 5.76
N ILE A 18 -21.44 -2.26 6.16
CA ILE A 18 -20.07 -2.73 5.92
C ILE A 18 -19.87 -4.25 6.11
N THR A 19 -20.17 -4.77 7.30
CA THR A 19 -19.90 -6.18 7.64
C THR A 19 -20.76 -7.14 6.83
N ARG A 20 -22.02 -6.76 6.57
CA ARG A 20 -22.95 -7.56 5.76
C ARG A 20 -22.49 -7.58 4.32
N THR A 21 -22.21 -6.41 3.75
CA THR A 21 -21.74 -6.23 2.37
C THR A 21 -20.46 -7.03 2.12
N ARG A 22 -19.50 -7.01 3.06
CA ARG A 22 -18.28 -7.83 2.99
C ARG A 22 -18.59 -9.33 2.93
N ARG A 23 -19.43 -9.83 3.85
CA ARG A 23 -19.80 -11.26 3.90
C ARG A 23 -20.52 -11.71 2.64
N THR A 24 -21.35 -10.87 2.05
CA THR A 24 -22.05 -11.17 0.78
C THR A 24 -21.10 -11.17 -0.41
N PHE A 25 -20.12 -10.26 -0.47
CA PHE A 25 -19.05 -10.33 -1.46
C PHE A 25 -18.25 -11.63 -1.32
N ASP A 26 -17.85 -11.99 -0.09
CA ASP A 26 -17.14 -13.25 0.17
C ASP A 26 -17.96 -14.48 -0.22
N ARG A 27 -19.27 -14.47 0.06
CA ARG A 27 -20.19 -15.56 -0.31
C ARG A 27 -20.36 -15.65 -1.82
N SER A 28 -20.50 -14.52 -2.51
CA SER A 28 -20.60 -14.49 -3.97
C SER A 28 -19.37 -15.13 -4.63
N LEU A 29 -18.17 -14.77 -4.17
CA LEU A 29 -16.89 -15.29 -4.64
C LEU A 29 -16.59 -16.74 -4.23
N ARG A 30 -17.39 -17.35 -3.36
CA ARG A 30 -17.33 -18.80 -3.07
C ARG A 30 -18.34 -19.58 -3.89
N SER A 31 -19.48 -18.96 -4.18
CA SER A 31 -20.59 -19.61 -4.87
C SER A 31 -20.47 -19.59 -6.39
N LEU A 32 -19.69 -18.66 -6.94
CA LEU A 32 -19.61 -18.43 -8.38
C LEU A 32 -18.34 -19.08 -8.97
N PRO A 33 -18.38 -19.53 -10.23
CA PRO A 33 -17.18 -19.96 -10.94
C PRO A 33 -16.19 -18.80 -11.16
N LEU A 34 -14.89 -19.11 -11.21
CA LEU A 34 -13.79 -18.15 -11.39
C LEU A 34 -13.98 -17.19 -12.58
N THR A 35 -14.67 -17.64 -13.64
CA THR A 35 -14.97 -16.83 -14.84
C THR A 35 -15.83 -15.60 -14.52
N GLN A 36 -16.68 -15.68 -13.49
CA GLN A 36 -17.62 -14.63 -13.11
C GLN A 36 -17.05 -13.65 -12.09
N HIS A 37 -15.95 -14.01 -11.42
CA HIS A 37 -15.30 -13.16 -10.43
C HIS A 37 -14.83 -11.83 -11.04
N LYS A 38 -14.41 -11.83 -12.31
CA LYS A 38 -13.99 -10.62 -13.05
C LYS A 38 -15.02 -9.47 -13.02
N ARG A 39 -16.32 -9.79 -12.89
CA ARG A 39 -17.40 -8.78 -12.82
C ARG A 39 -17.69 -8.29 -11.41
N ILE A 40 -17.38 -9.10 -10.40
CA ILE A 40 -17.63 -8.77 -8.99
C ILE A 40 -16.50 -7.91 -8.41
N TRP A 41 -15.26 -8.17 -8.82
CA TRP A 41 -14.09 -7.45 -8.31
C TRP A 41 -14.17 -5.92 -8.47
N PRO A 42 -14.58 -5.34 -9.61
CA PRO A 42 -14.73 -3.89 -9.74
C PRO A 42 -15.76 -3.30 -8.77
N LEU A 43 -16.88 -4.00 -8.54
CA LEU A 43 -17.90 -3.58 -7.57
C LEU A 43 -17.34 -3.61 -6.14
N TYR A 44 -16.54 -4.63 -5.84
CA TYR A 44 -15.92 -4.75 -4.53
C TYR A 44 -14.86 -3.67 -4.29
N ILE A 45 -14.03 -3.35 -5.29
CA ILE A 45 -13.05 -2.26 -5.20
C ILE A 45 -13.76 -0.91 -5.00
N LYS A 46 -14.86 -0.65 -5.73
CA LYS A 46 -15.65 0.57 -5.55
C LYS A 46 -16.18 0.70 -4.12
N PHE A 47 -16.68 -0.40 -3.55
CA PHE A 47 -17.11 -0.44 -2.14
C PHE A 47 -15.95 -0.16 -1.17
N LEU A 48 -14.77 -0.74 -1.39
CA LEU A 48 -13.61 -0.52 -0.53
C LEU A 48 -13.12 0.94 -0.56
N ARG A 49 -13.17 1.58 -1.73
CA ARG A 49 -12.84 3.01 -1.87
C ARG A 49 -13.80 3.91 -1.09
N LEU A 50 -15.06 3.50 -0.94
CA LEU A 50 -16.08 4.28 -0.25
C LEU A 50 -15.98 4.19 1.28
N HIS A 51 -15.58 3.04 1.84
CA HIS A 51 -15.55 2.81 3.29
C HIS A 51 -14.16 2.86 3.95
N ASN A 52 -13.08 3.01 3.16
CA ASN A 52 -11.68 3.11 3.61
C ASN A 52 -11.28 2.11 4.71
N LEU A 53 -11.40 0.80 4.43
CA LEU A 53 -11.08 -0.28 5.38
C LEU A 53 -9.79 -1.02 4.99
N PRO A 54 -8.61 -0.60 5.49
CA PRO A 54 -7.33 -1.02 4.93
C PRO A 54 -7.05 -2.52 5.02
N GLU A 55 -7.33 -3.18 6.15
CA GLU A 55 -7.09 -4.64 6.28
C GLU A 55 -7.89 -5.46 5.27
N THR A 56 -9.19 -5.16 5.15
CA THR A 56 -10.05 -5.83 4.19
C THR A 56 -9.64 -5.48 2.77
N THR A 57 -9.25 -4.23 2.51
CA THR A 57 -8.79 -3.82 1.19
C THR A 57 -7.57 -4.63 0.76
N VAL A 58 -6.54 -4.74 1.61
CA VAL A 58 -5.33 -5.51 1.27
C VAL A 58 -5.65 -6.98 0.98
N ARG A 59 -6.50 -7.62 1.80
CA ARG A 59 -6.90 -9.03 1.60
C ARG A 59 -7.65 -9.24 0.29
N VAL A 60 -8.55 -8.32 -0.03
CA VAL A 60 -9.38 -8.36 -1.25
C VAL A 60 -8.53 -8.14 -2.48
N TYR A 61 -7.67 -7.12 -2.47
CA TYR A 61 -6.72 -6.85 -3.56
C TYR A 61 -5.76 -8.03 -3.77
N ARG A 62 -5.24 -8.64 -2.70
CA ARG A 62 -4.40 -9.85 -2.80
C ARG A 62 -5.13 -10.98 -3.52
N ARG A 63 -6.36 -11.28 -3.11
CA ARG A 63 -7.16 -12.34 -3.73
C ARG A 63 -7.51 -12.00 -5.18
N TYR A 64 -7.81 -10.74 -5.48
CA TYR A 64 -8.07 -10.29 -6.84
C TYR A 64 -6.88 -10.51 -7.78
N ILE A 65 -5.69 -10.11 -7.31
CA ILE A 65 -4.43 -10.26 -8.05
C ILE A 65 -4.11 -11.74 -8.35
N GLN A 66 -4.42 -12.65 -7.42
CA GLN A 66 -4.21 -14.09 -7.60
C GLN A 66 -5.20 -14.70 -8.59
N GLU A 67 -6.47 -14.30 -8.53
CA GLU A 67 -7.55 -14.92 -9.32
C GLU A 67 -7.69 -14.35 -10.74
N GLY A 68 -7.26 -13.11 -10.97
CA GLY A 68 -7.27 -12.48 -12.29
C GLY A 68 -5.89 -11.92 -12.61
N LYS A 69 -5.14 -12.60 -13.49
CA LYS A 69 -3.85 -12.14 -14.06
C LYS A 69 -3.83 -10.60 -14.17
N SER A 70 -3.05 -9.94 -13.31
CA SER A 70 -3.30 -8.53 -12.99
C SER A 70 -2.40 -7.56 -13.75
N LYS A 71 -3.05 -6.49 -14.24
CA LYS A 71 -2.47 -5.24 -14.72
C LYS A 71 -1.67 -4.54 -13.61
N PHE A 72 -0.51 -3.97 -13.94
CA PHE A 72 0.37 -3.21 -13.04
C PHE A 72 -0.38 -2.19 -12.14
N GLN A 73 -1.39 -1.53 -12.70
CA GLN A 73 -2.15 -0.49 -12.01
C GLN A 73 -2.81 -0.97 -10.71
N LEU A 74 -3.25 -2.23 -10.63
CA LEU A 74 -3.85 -2.78 -9.41
C LEU A 74 -2.79 -3.06 -8.32
N TRP A 75 -1.57 -3.39 -8.73
CA TRP A 75 -0.44 -3.55 -7.83
C TRP A 75 0.00 -2.21 -7.27
N TYR A 76 0.10 -1.21 -8.14
CA TYR A 76 0.40 0.16 -7.72
C TYR A 76 -0.64 0.68 -6.71
N GLU A 77 -1.94 0.55 -7.00
CA GLU A 77 -3.00 0.96 -6.06
C GLU A 77 -2.93 0.22 -4.72
N LEU A 78 -2.59 -1.08 -4.74
CA LEU A 78 -2.42 -1.85 -3.51
C LEU A 78 -1.24 -1.32 -2.68
N CYS A 79 -0.10 -1.10 -3.33
CA CYS A 79 1.10 -0.60 -2.68
C CYS A 79 0.90 0.81 -2.09
N GLU A 80 0.26 1.72 -2.84
CA GLU A 80 -0.07 3.07 -2.36
C GLU A 80 -0.98 3.01 -1.12
N LEU A 81 -1.97 2.11 -1.11
CA LEU A 81 -2.89 1.98 0.02
C LEU A 81 -2.19 1.43 1.27
N ILE A 82 -1.25 0.50 1.08
CA ILE A 82 -0.42 -0.03 2.17
C ILE A 82 0.49 1.06 2.72
N ALA A 83 1.18 1.81 1.84
CA ALA A 83 2.05 2.92 2.24
C ALA A 83 1.29 4.00 3.05
N LYS A 84 0.04 4.32 2.66
CA LYS A 84 -0.79 5.30 3.38
C LYS A 84 -1.34 4.82 4.72
N ASN A 85 -1.40 3.51 4.99
CA ASN A 85 -1.99 2.97 6.23
C ASN A 85 -1.08 1.96 6.95
N PRO A 86 0.08 2.36 7.50
CA PRO A 86 1.00 1.43 8.15
C PRO A 86 0.44 0.75 9.41
N ASP A 87 -0.28 1.51 10.25
CA ASP A 87 -0.71 1.06 11.60
C ASP A 87 -1.74 -0.07 11.58
N LYS A 88 -2.48 -0.19 10.47
CA LYS A 88 -3.61 -1.12 10.33
C LYS A 88 -3.22 -2.40 9.59
N VAL A 89 -1.97 -2.56 9.13
CA VAL A 89 -1.53 -3.73 8.35
C VAL A 89 -0.50 -4.55 9.15
N THR A 90 -0.81 -4.85 10.40
CA THR A 90 0.06 -5.65 11.29
C THR A 90 0.01 -7.15 10.97
N SER A 91 -1.14 -7.64 10.50
CA SER A 91 -1.39 -9.08 10.29
C SER A 91 -0.81 -9.65 8.99
N LEU A 92 -0.21 -8.82 8.14
CA LEU A 92 0.24 -9.22 6.80
C LEU A 92 1.70 -8.82 6.63
N ASN A 93 2.52 -9.77 6.18
CA ASN A 93 3.91 -9.46 5.79
C ASN A 93 3.89 -8.65 4.48
N VAL A 94 3.80 -7.33 4.62
CA VAL A 94 3.76 -6.34 3.52
C VAL A 94 4.96 -6.48 2.60
N GLU A 95 6.13 -6.69 3.19
CA GLU A 95 7.39 -6.80 2.47
C GLU A 95 7.39 -8.01 1.52
N ALA A 96 6.91 -9.17 1.98
CA ALA A 96 6.79 -10.34 1.12
C ALA A 96 5.83 -10.12 -0.07
N ILE A 97 4.79 -9.30 0.11
CA ILE A 97 3.85 -8.96 -0.96
C ILE A 97 4.55 -8.08 -2.00
N ILE A 98 5.17 -6.98 -1.57
CA ILE A 98 5.78 -6.01 -2.49
C ILE A 98 6.98 -6.62 -3.21
N ARG A 99 7.83 -7.38 -2.50
CA ARG A 99 8.92 -8.17 -3.11
C ARG A 99 8.43 -9.18 -4.14
N GLY A 100 7.26 -9.79 -3.90
CA GLY A 100 6.59 -10.65 -4.89
C GLY A 100 6.14 -9.88 -6.14
N GLY A 101 5.73 -8.62 -5.99
CA GLY A 101 5.41 -7.70 -7.08
C GLY A 101 6.63 -7.30 -7.90
N ILE A 102 7.72 -6.92 -7.24
CA ILE A 102 8.99 -6.51 -7.88
C ILE A 102 9.54 -7.63 -8.79
N LYS A 103 9.51 -8.89 -8.32
CA LYS A 103 9.95 -10.04 -9.14
C LYS A 103 9.09 -10.28 -10.39
N ARG A 104 7.84 -9.81 -10.41
CA ARG A 104 6.88 -10.05 -11.51
C ARG A 104 6.77 -8.88 -12.48
N PHE A 105 7.02 -7.65 -12.03
CA PHE A 105 6.85 -6.44 -12.84
C PHE A 105 8.18 -5.68 -12.98
N THR A 106 8.92 -5.99 -14.04
CA THR A 106 10.24 -5.41 -14.32
C THR A 106 10.20 -3.98 -14.87
N ASN A 107 9.04 -3.50 -15.32
CA ASN A 107 8.96 -2.29 -16.15
C ASN A 107 8.79 -1.00 -15.35
N MET A 108 8.46 -1.09 -14.05
CA MET A 108 8.21 0.04 -13.14
C MET A 108 8.57 -0.40 -11.71
N VAL A 109 9.80 -0.88 -11.56
CA VAL A 109 10.32 -1.40 -10.29
C VAL A 109 10.58 -0.26 -9.30
N GLY A 110 10.99 0.92 -9.80
CA GLY A 110 11.28 2.10 -8.97
C GLY A 110 10.09 2.55 -8.13
N GLN A 111 8.90 2.63 -8.72
CA GLN A 111 7.67 3.04 -8.02
C GLN A 111 7.29 2.08 -6.88
N LEU A 112 7.45 0.77 -7.09
CA LEU A 112 7.11 -0.24 -6.08
C LEU A 112 8.05 -0.18 -4.89
N TRP A 113 9.32 0.04 -5.18
CA TRP A 113 10.38 0.22 -4.19
C TRP A 113 10.17 1.49 -3.35
N CYS A 114 9.95 2.66 -3.98
CA CYS A 114 9.56 3.88 -3.27
C CYS A 114 8.36 3.67 -2.34
N SER A 115 7.33 2.95 -2.80
CA SER A 115 6.15 2.67 -1.95
C SER A 115 6.43 1.74 -0.76
N LEU A 116 7.42 0.84 -0.88
CA LEU A 116 7.88 -0.02 0.22
C LEU A 116 8.70 0.80 1.23
N ALA A 117 9.60 1.64 0.75
CA ALA A 117 10.38 2.53 1.59
C ALA A 117 9.47 3.50 2.37
N ASP A 118 8.51 4.13 1.69
CA ASP A 118 7.48 5.00 2.31
C ASP A 118 6.71 4.29 3.43
N TYR A 119 6.38 3.01 3.24
CA TYR A 119 5.70 2.21 4.27
C TYR A 119 6.56 2.06 5.53
N HIS A 120 7.86 1.74 5.39
CA HIS A 120 8.77 1.56 6.52
C HIS A 120 9.08 2.88 7.24
N ILE A 121 9.22 3.97 6.49
CA ILE A 121 9.41 5.33 7.04
C ILE A 121 8.20 5.72 7.89
N ARG A 122 6.99 5.57 7.35
CA ARG A 122 5.76 5.93 8.08
C ARG A 122 5.47 5.00 9.27
N ALA A 123 5.94 3.75 9.22
CA ALA A 123 5.89 2.82 10.35
C ALA A 123 6.91 3.14 11.47
N GLY A 124 7.75 4.18 11.31
CA GLY A 124 8.76 4.58 12.29
C GLY A 124 10.00 3.69 12.33
N ARG A 125 10.19 2.79 11.35
CA ARG A 125 11.34 1.87 11.27
C ARG A 125 12.38 2.40 10.29
N PHE A 126 13.02 3.51 10.66
CA PHE A 126 13.94 4.25 9.78
C PHE A 126 15.16 3.44 9.34
N GLU A 127 15.75 2.64 10.23
CA GLU A 127 16.89 1.76 9.90
C GLU A 127 16.53 0.80 8.78
N ARG A 128 15.38 0.13 8.88
CA ARG A 128 14.91 -0.79 7.86
C ARG A 128 14.55 -0.07 6.55
N GLY A 129 14.08 1.18 6.62
CA GLY A 129 13.87 2.02 5.44
C GLY A 129 15.17 2.27 4.67
N ARG A 130 16.27 2.57 5.39
CA ARG A 130 17.60 2.75 4.78
C ARG A 130 18.13 1.46 4.18
N ASP A 131 17.98 0.33 4.85
CA ASP A 131 18.38 -0.98 4.32
C ASP A 131 17.67 -1.28 2.99
N ILE A 132 16.39 -0.95 2.90
CA ILE A 132 15.58 -1.12 1.69
C ILE A 132 16.10 -0.22 0.58
N TYR A 133 16.32 1.07 0.82
CA TYR A 133 16.91 1.96 -0.20
C TYR A 133 18.30 1.50 -0.68
N ASN A 134 19.11 0.95 0.23
CA ASN A 134 20.40 0.38 -0.15
C ASN A 134 20.23 -0.85 -1.04
N GLU A 135 19.34 -1.78 -0.69
CA GLU A 135 19.03 -2.95 -1.52
C GLU A 135 18.47 -2.53 -2.90
N GLU A 136 17.61 -1.52 -2.92
CA GLU A 136 17.00 -0.94 -4.11
C GLU A 136 18.05 -0.46 -5.10
N ILE A 137 18.98 0.40 -4.66
CA ILE A 137 20.05 0.96 -5.48
C ILE A 137 20.90 -0.14 -6.13
N HIS A 138 21.15 -1.24 -5.43
CA HIS A 138 21.93 -2.37 -5.96
C HIS A 138 21.11 -3.25 -6.91
N SER A 139 19.78 -3.27 -6.79
CA SER A 139 18.90 -4.13 -7.58
C SER A 139 18.44 -3.50 -8.89
N VAL A 140 18.47 -2.17 -8.99
CA VAL A 140 17.89 -1.44 -10.13
C VAL A 140 18.84 -1.45 -11.31
N ILE A 141 18.31 -1.85 -12.47
CA ILE A 141 19.07 -1.92 -13.73
C ILE A 141 18.84 -0.66 -14.57
N THR A 142 17.65 -0.06 -14.51
CA THR A 142 17.29 1.07 -15.37
C THR A 142 17.64 2.41 -14.73
N VAL A 143 18.23 3.32 -15.51
CA VAL A 143 18.58 4.68 -15.04
C VAL A 143 17.34 5.44 -14.58
N ARG A 144 16.19 5.26 -15.24
CA ARG A 144 14.93 5.91 -14.87
C ARG A 144 14.47 5.52 -13.47
N ASP A 145 14.43 4.22 -13.18
CA ASP A 145 14.03 3.72 -11.87
C ASP A 145 15.05 4.16 -10.80
N PHE A 146 16.33 4.20 -11.15
CA PHE A 146 17.40 4.65 -10.26
C PHE A 146 17.23 6.12 -9.88
N THR A 147 17.03 7.01 -10.85
CA THR A 147 16.81 8.44 -10.58
C THR A 147 15.62 8.64 -9.65
N GLN A 148 14.51 7.94 -9.91
CA GLN A 148 13.32 8.05 -9.08
C GLN A 148 13.57 7.63 -7.61
N ILE A 149 14.26 6.50 -7.40
CA ILE A 149 14.59 6.01 -6.05
C ILE A 149 15.57 6.95 -5.37
N PHE A 150 16.60 7.42 -6.10
CA PHE A 150 17.64 8.28 -5.56
C PHE A 150 17.09 9.65 -5.14
N ASP A 151 16.19 10.23 -5.93
CA ASP A 151 15.52 11.49 -5.61
C ASP A 151 14.67 11.33 -4.33
N ALA A 152 13.92 10.22 -4.22
CA ALA A 152 13.11 9.92 -3.02
C ALA A 152 13.97 9.68 -1.78
N TYR A 153 15.09 8.98 -1.91
CA TYR A 153 16.05 8.75 -0.83
C TYR A 153 16.69 10.06 -0.35
N SER A 154 17.11 10.91 -1.28
CA SER A 154 17.73 12.20 -0.96
C SER A 154 16.76 13.11 -0.20
N GLN A 155 15.51 13.21 -0.67
CA GLN A 155 14.44 13.94 0.03
C GLN A 155 14.21 13.39 1.44
N TYR A 156 14.20 12.07 1.59
CA TYR A 156 14.03 11.45 2.90
C TYR A 156 15.18 11.80 3.87
N GLU A 157 16.43 11.66 3.46
CA GLU A 157 17.57 12.02 4.31
C GLU A 157 17.58 13.52 4.66
N GLU A 158 17.23 14.39 3.71
CA GLU A 158 17.05 15.83 3.97
C GLU A 158 16.00 16.07 5.07
N THR A 159 14.82 15.45 4.96
CA THR A 159 13.76 15.62 5.99
C THR A 159 14.17 15.10 7.35
N MET A 160 14.95 14.00 7.40
CA MET A 160 15.45 13.43 8.64
C MET A 160 16.49 14.34 9.30
N ILE A 161 17.40 14.91 8.51
CA ILE A 161 18.41 15.86 9.00
C ILE A 161 17.72 17.13 9.48
N GLN A 162 16.78 17.68 8.70
CA GLN A 162 16.03 18.89 9.05
C GLN A 162 15.33 18.75 10.41
N SER A 163 14.57 17.66 10.61
CA SER A 163 13.88 17.40 11.88
C SER A 163 14.86 17.26 13.06
N LYS A 164 16.03 16.65 12.83
CA LYS A 164 17.07 16.53 13.86
C LYS A 164 17.71 17.88 14.18
N MET A 165 17.96 18.72 13.18
CA MET A 165 18.50 20.07 13.35
C MET A 165 17.55 20.96 14.16
N GLU A 166 16.25 20.93 13.87
CA GLU A 166 15.22 21.66 14.61
C GLU A 166 15.19 21.26 16.09
N SER A 167 15.24 19.95 16.39
CA SER A 167 15.30 19.48 17.79
C SER A 167 16.56 19.95 18.53
N THR A 168 17.71 20.01 17.84
CA THR A 168 18.95 20.52 18.45
C THR A 168 18.90 22.04 18.68
N THR A 169 18.28 22.80 17.77
CA THR A 169 18.13 24.25 17.94
C THR A 169 17.20 24.59 19.11
N GLU A 170 16.08 23.88 19.26
CA GLU A 170 15.16 24.06 20.39
C GLU A 170 15.85 23.79 21.74
N LEU A 171 16.64 22.71 21.83
CA LEU A 171 17.42 22.38 23.03
C LEU A 171 18.47 23.46 23.37
N THR A 172 19.09 24.09 22.36
CA THR A 172 20.04 25.19 22.60
C THR A 172 19.35 26.47 23.06
N GLU A 173 18.16 26.78 22.54
CA GLU A 173 17.38 27.95 22.95
C GLU A 173 16.77 27.81 24.35
N GLU A 174 16.28 26.61 24.70
CA GLU A 174 15.81 26.30 26.05
C GLU A 174 16.95 26.30 27.06
N GLY A 175 18.10 25.73 26.70
CA GLY A 175 19.31 25.79 27.53
C GLY A 175 19.76 27.23 27.81
N MET A 176 19.68 28.12 26.81
CA MET A 176 19.96 29.54 27.01
C MET A 176 18.89 30.26 27.85
N ARG A 177 17.61 29.88 27.75
CA ARG A 177 16.53 30.44 28.58
C ARG A 177 16.62 30.04 30.05
N THR A 178 17.09 28.84 30.38
CA THR A 178 17.24 28.40 31.78
C THR A 178 18.43 29.01 32.53
N VAL A 179 19.33 29.68 31.82
CA VAL A 179 20.55 30.28 32.39
C VAL A 179 20.39 31.79 32.65
N LEU A 180 19.27 32.40 32.23
CA LEU A 180 18.85 33.77 32.58
C LEU A 180 17.80 33.76 33.70
#